data_AF-A0A7S3KFE6-F1
#
_entry.id   AF-A0A7S3KFE6-F1
#
_cell.length_a   1.000
_cell.length_b   1.000
_cell.length_c   1.000
_cell.angle_alpha   90.00
_cell.angle_beta   90.00
_cell.angle_gamma   90.00
#
_symmetry.space_group_name_H-M   'P 1'
#
loop_
_entity.id
_entity.type
_entity.pdbx_description
1 polymer ?
#
loop_
_entity_poly.entity_id
_entity_poly.type
_entity_poly.pdbx_seq_one_letter_code
_entity_poly.pdbx_strand_id
1 'polypeptide(L)'
;GKSSIIASKIIAPDNVTIHNSLEISEFDYDSTILLFPKEDSVPITSMPKETLESVKNVVLIDSTWLQVNKFLQNENVSKLKTVVINTEKTIFWRYQRGVTDKNLSTIEAMYFFMRDYDKVMSEKDYDGKYDNLLYFYAYTYALIQNEYKKGLKKDKEFKTIKGYVKEKSEEDNKEGSG
;
A
#
# COMPACT_ATOMS: atom_id res chain seq x y z
N GLY A 1 -14.95 -8.31 0.05
CA GLY A 1 -14.36 -7.06 0.55
C GLY A 1 -13.42 -6.50 -0.50
N LYS A 2 -13.35 -5.18 -0.68
CA LYS A 2 -12.39 -4.53 -1.61
C LYS A 2 -11.05 -4.18 -0.94
N SER A 3 -10.89 -4.58 0.32
CA SER A 3 -9.71 -4.29 1.13
C SER A 3 -8.52 -5.09 0.59
N SER A 4 -7.48 -4.37 0.17
CA SER A 4 -6.26 -4.97 -0.34
C SER A 4 -5.37 -5.54 0.77
N ILE A 5 -5.54 -5.06 2.01
CA ILE A 5 -4.69 -5.44 3.15
C ILE A 5 -4.99 -6.86 3.66
N ILE A 6 -6.11 -7.48 3.28
CA ILE A 6 -6.45 -8.86 3.69
C ILE A 6 -5.35 -9.85 3.32
N ALA A 7 -4.64 -9.63 2.20
CA ALA A 7 -3.54 -10.48 1.77
C ALA A 7 -2.44 -10.62 2.85
N SER A 8 -2.16 -9.56 3.61
CA SER A 8 -1.13 -9.62 4.64
C SER A 8 -1.53 -10.50 5.83
N LYS A 9 -2.81 -10.50 6.20
CA LYS A 9 -3.33 -11.39 7.26
C LYS A 9 -3.27 -12.87 6.87
N ILE A 10 -3.37 -13.18 5.58
CA ILE A 10 -3.20 -14.55 5.06
C ILE A 10 -1.73 -14.99 5.18
N ILE A 11 -0.79 -14.10 4.85
CA ILE A 11 0.65 -14.41 4.81
C ILE A 11 1.27 -14.45 6.20
N ALA A 12 0.86 -13.53 7.08
CA ALA A 12 1.41 -13.38 8.42
C ALA A 12 0.29 -13.27 9.46
N PRO A 13 -0.45 -14.37 9.73
CA PRO A 13 -1.63 -14.35 10.58
C PRO A 13 -1.33 -13.90 12.02
N ASP A 14 -0.14 -14.17 12.54
CA ASP A 14 0.23 -13.83 13.91
C ASP A 14 0.83 -12.42 14.05
N ASN A 15 1.24 -11.80 12.93
CA ASN A 15 1.89 -10.48 12.94
C ASN A 15 0.97 -9.35 12.45
N VAL A 16 -0.18 -9.69 11.87
CA VAL A 16 -1.14 -8.70 11.36
C VAL A 16 -2.42 -8.77 12.18
N THR A 17 -2.85 -7.66 12.74
CA THR A 17 -4.16 -7.53 13.40
C THR A 17 -5.02 -6.53 12.66
N ILE A 18 -6.23 -6.94 12.27
CA ILE A 18 -7.20 -6.07 11.61
C ILE A 18 -8.26 -5.67 12.64
N HIS A 19 -8.30 -4.38 12.95
CA HIS A 19 -9.33 -3.80 13.81
C HIS A 19 -10.47 -3.24 12.95
N ASN A 20 -11.67 -3.77 13.13
CA ASN A 20 -12.88 -3.29 12.44
C ASN A 20 -13.69 -2.28 13.29
N SER A 21 -13.19 -1.92 14.48
CA SER A 21 -13.84 -0.99 15.41
C SER A 21 -13.29 0.42 15.28
N LEU A 22 -14.12 1.42 15.57
CA LEU A 22 -13.71 2.81 15.76
C LEU A 22 -13.18 3.07 17.17
N GLU A 23 -13.42 2.14 18.10
CA GLU A 23 -12.82 2.14 19.43
C GLU A 23 -11.38 1.62 19.30
N ILE A 24 -10.45 2.56 19.20
CA ILE A 24 -9.02 2.31 19.07
C ILE A 24 -8.42 2.38 20.47
N SER A 25 -7.82 1.28 20.93
CA SER A 25 -7.10 1.23 22.20
C SER A 25 -5.85 2.11 22.18
N GLU A 26 -5.31 2.38 23.37
CA GLU A 26 -4.04 3.07 23.52
C GLU A 26 -2.89 2.24 22.92
N PHE A 27 -1.89 2.94 22.34
CA PHE A 27 -0.70 2.34 21.78
C PHE A 27 0.49 2.54 22.71
N ASP A 28 1.52 1.70 22.55
CA ASP A 28 2.86 2.05 23.01
C ASP A 28 3.46 3.09 22.05
N TYR A 29 3.33 4.37 22.38
CA TYR A 29 3.70 5.49 21.51
C TYR A 29 5.21 5.57 21.22
N ASP A 30 6.04 4.93 22.04
CA ASP A 30 7.50 4.91 21.84
C ASP A 30 7.93 3.85 20.81
N SER A 31 7.10 2.80 20.63
CA SER A 31 7.39 1.69 19.72
C SER A 31 6.36 1.49 18.60
N THR A 32 5.36 2.37 18.51
CA THR A 32 4.30 2.31 17.49
C THR A 32 4.33 3.55 16.62
N ILE A 33 4.30 3.35 15.30
CA ILE A 33 4.26 4.43 14.31
C ILE A 33 3.04 4.32 13.41
N LEU A 34 2.60 5.46 12.87
CA LEU A 34 1.56 5.54 11.86
C LEU A 34 2.20 5.70 10.48
N LEU A 35 1.90 4.80 9.54
CA LEU A 35 2.26 4.98 8.13
C LEU A 35 1.18 5.79 7.42
N PHE A 36 1.42 7.10 7.28
CA PHE A 36 0.44 7.99 6.66
C PHE A 36 1.10 9.25 6.08
N PRO A 37 0.78 9.68 4.85
CA PRO A 37 1.35 10.89 4.28
C PRO A 37 0.62 12.15 4.80
N LYS A 38 1.19 12.81 5.83
CA LYS A 38 0.87 14.18 6.26
C LYS A 38 2.08 15.12 6.14
N GLU A 39 1.87 16.43 6.21
CA GLU A 39 2.92 17.45 6.04
C GLU A 39 4.16 17.23 6.93
N ASP A 40 3.96 16.87 8.20
CA ASP A 40 5.05 16.63 9.16
C ASP A 40 5.56 15.17 9.20
N SER A 41 5.26 14.36 8.18
CA SER A 41 5.68 12.95 8.19
C SER A 41 7.15 12.81 7.88
N VAL A 42 7.83 11.93 8.61
CA VAL A 42 9.24 11.63 8.37
C VAL A 42 9.36 10.51 7.32
N PRO A 43 10.13 10.69 6.24
CA PRO A 43 10.41 9.60 5.31
C PRO A 43 11.12 8.44 6.03
N ILE A 44 10.65 7.20 5.83
CA ILE A 44 11.22 6.00 6.48
C ILE A 44 12.72 5.90 6.20
N THR A 45 13.13 6.12 4.95
CA THR A 45 14.52 6.07 4.50
C THR A 45 15.41 7.15 5.10
N SER A 46 14.83 8.15 5.77
CA SER A 46 15.55 9.22 6.45
C SER A 46 15.54 9.06 7.97
N MET A 47 14.90 8.03 8.51
CA MET A 47 14.91 7.76 9.94
C MET A 47 16.25 7.16 10.39
N PRO A 48 16.78 7.55 11.56
CA PRO A 48 17.94 6.87 12.14
C PRO A 48 17.63 5.40 12.37
N LYS A 49 18.62 4.53 12.13
CA LYS A 49 18.48 3.07 12.28
C LYS A 49 18.03 2.70 13.69
N GLU A 50 18.62 3.32 14.70
CA GLU A 50 18.30 3.10 16.12
C GLU A 50 16.85 3.45 16.44
N THR A 51 16.29 4.47 15.76
CA THR A 51 14.88 4.83 15.89
C THR A 51 13.96 3.81 15.23
N LEU A 52 14.36 3.23 14.09
CA LEU A 52 13.58 2.17 13.46
C LEU A 52 13.70 0.83 14.21
N GLU A 53 14.82 0.57 14.86
CA GLU A 53 15.03 -0.64 15.68
C GLU A 53 14.11 -0.66 16.91
N SER A 54 13.74 0.50 17.45
CA SER A 54 12.78 0.60 18.56
C SER A 54 11.32 0.42 18.12
N VAL A 55 11.03 0.47 16.81
CA VAL A 55 9.67 0.28 16.29
C VAL A 55 9.29 -1.19 16.35
N LYS A 56 8.21 -1.49 17.07
CA LYS A 56 7.61 -2.83 17.18
C LYS A 56 6.34 -2.96 16.35
N ASN A 57 5.60 -1.86 16.17
CA ASN A 57 4.30 -1.87 15.49
C ASN A 57 4.20 -0.74 14.46
N VAL A 58 3.60 -1.07 13.31
CA VAL A 58 3.19 -0.08 12.30
C VAL A 58 1.67 -0.12 12.15
N VAL A 59 1.04 1.04 12.26
CA VAL A 59 -0.38 1.24 12.07
C VAL A 59 -0.63 1.72 10.64
N LEU A 60 -1.55 1.06 9.95
CA LEU A 60 -2.08 1.47 8.65
C LEU A 60 -3.57 1.70 8.76
N ILE A 61 -4.10 2.72 8.09
CA ILE A 61 -5.53 3.00 8.04
C ILE A 61 -6.09 2.53 6.69
N ASP A 62 -6.77 1.37 6.69
CA ASP A 62 -7.42 0.84 5.48
C ASP A 62 -8.78 1.51 5.26
N SER A 63 -8.78 2.67 4.62
CA SER A 63 -10.00 3.40 4.31
C SER A 63 -9.87 4.20 3.01
N THR A 64 -10.99 4.77 2.54
CA THR A 64 -10.91 5.76 1.46
C THR A 64 -10.34 7.08 1.99
N TRP A 65 -9.69 7.88 1.14
CA TRP A 65 -9.15 9.19 1.51
C TRP A 65 -10.19 10.15 2.10
N LEU A 66 -11.47 10.00 1.75
CA LEU A 66 -12.55 10.81 2.33
C LEU A 66 -12.89 10.41 3.78
N GLN A 67 -12.64 9.16 4.16
CA GLN A 67 -12.98 8.61 5.47
C GLN A 67 -11.81 8.70 6.46
N VAL A 68 -10.58 8.81 5.96
CA VAL A 68 -9.36 8.73 6.78
C VAL A 68 -9.29 9.80 7.86
N ASN A 69 -9.83 11.00 7.61
CA ASN A 69 -9.81 12.11 8.58
C ASN A 69 -10.43 11.74 9.93
N LYS A 70 -11.46 10.87 9.95
CA LYS A 70 -12.07 10.42 11.21
C LYS A 70 -11.11 9.59 12.07
N PHE A 71 -10.25 8.79 11.42
CA PHE A 71 -9.22 8.01 12.11
C PHE A 71 -8.06 8.89 12.55
N LEU A 72 -7.65 9.87 11.75
CA LEU A 72 -6.57 10.80 12.11
C LEU A 72 -6.94 11.70 13.30
N GLN A 73 -8.23 12.02 13.47
CA GLN A 73 -8.74 12.77 14.61
C GLN A 73 -8.98 11.93 15.86
N ASN A 74 -8.84 10.60 15.78
CA ASN A 74 -8.95 9.74 16.95
C ASN A 74 -7.84 10.09 17.95
N GLU A 75 -8.18 10.13 19.24
CA GLU A 75 -7.26 10.55 20.31
C GLU A 75 -5.98 9.71 20.33
N ASN A 76 -6.08 8.39 20.17
CA ASN A 76 -4.92 7.49 20.26
C ASN A 76 -4.12 7.47 18.96
N VAL A 77 -4.76 7.62 17.81
CA VAL A 77 -4.06 7.68 16.51
C VAL A 77 -3.31 9.01 16.35
N SER A 78 -3.90 10.13 16.77
CA SER A 78 -3.31 11.47 16.59
C SER A 78 -1.99 11.67 17.35
N LYS A 79 -1.76 10.88 18.41
CA LYS A 79 -0.52 10.86 19.21
C LYS A 79 0.64 10.10 18.54
N LEU A 80 0.37 9.28 17.52
CA LEU A 80 1.40 8.46 16.87
C LEU A 80 2.36 9.31 16.03
N LYS A 81 3.66 9.04 16.18
CA LYS A 81 4.66 9.52 15.23
C LYS A 81 4.31 9.00 13.85
N THR A 82 4.31 9.90 12.87
CA THR A 82 3.90 9.58 11.50
C THR A 82 5.09 9.48 10.58
N VAL A 83 5.11 8.42 9.77
CA VAL A 83 6.12 8.16 8.75
C VAL A 83 5.47 8.08 7.37
N VAL A 84 6.28 8.30 6.33
CA VAL A 84 5.80 8.32 4.94
C VAL A 84 6.74 7.56 4.01
N ILE A 85 6.15 6.95 2.99
CA ILE A 85 6.87 6.47 1.80
C ILE A 85 6.72 7.57 0.74
N ASN A 86 7.82 8.21 0.38
CA ASN A 86 7.84 9.33 -0.58
C ASN A 86 8.66 9.03 -1.85
N THR A 87 9.20 7.82 -1.95
CA THR A 87 10.06 7.35 -3.04
C THR A 87 9.27 6.63 -4.15
N GLU A 88 8.03 6.25 -3.87
CA GLU A 88 7.26 5.35 -4.73
C GLU A 88 6.02 5.99 -5.33
N LYS A 89 5.60 5.44 -6.46
CA LYS A 89 4.37 5.80 -7.15
C LYS A 89 3.46 4.59 -7.24
N THR A 90 2.19 4.79 -6.92
CA THR A 90 1.18 3.74 -7.05
C THR A 90 0.98 3.35 -8.51
N ILE A 91 0.79 2.06 -8.73
CA ILE A 91 0.28 1.53 -10.00
C ILE A 91 -1.20 1.16 -9.90
N PHE A 92 -1.88 1.60 -8.84
CA PHE A 92 -3.28 1.32 -8.59
C PHE A 92 -4.15 1.93 -9.69
N TRP A 93 -5.10 1.14 -10.20
CA TRP A 93 -5.70 1.39 -11.50
C TRP A 93 -6.72 2.52 -11.56
N ARG A 94 -7.14 3.08 -10.41
CA ARG A 94 -8.16 4.14 -10.34
C ARG A 94 -7.63 5.38 -9.65
N TYR A 95 -7.73 6.52 -10.32
CA TYR A 95 -7.67 7.80 -9.63
C TYR A 95 -8.92 7.99 -8.76
N GLN A 96 -8.71 8.37 -7.51
CA GLN A 96 -9.75 9.02 -6.71
C GLN A 96 -9.64 10.54 -6.93
N ARG A 97 -10.76 11.28 -6.80
CA ARG A 97 -10.75 12.73 -7.01
C ARG A 97 -9.80 13.39 -6.00
N GLY A 98 -8.84 14.18 -6.50
CA GLY A 98 -7.85 14.87 -5.66
C GLY A 98 -6.68 13.99 -5.19
N VAL A 99 -6.56 12.76 -5.73
CA VAL A 99 -5.52 11.79 -5.36
C VAL A 99 -4.52 11.65 -6.50
N THR A 100 -3.23 11.70 -6.17
CA THR A 100 -2.10 11.67 -7.11
C THR A 100 -1.50 10.27 -7.21
N ASP A 101 -0.51 10.08 -8.09
CA ASP A 101 0.27 8.84 -8.16
C ASP A 101 1.13 8.59 -6.90
N LYS A 102 1.19 9.53 -5.95
CA LYS A 102 1.89 9.38 -4.67
C LYS A 102 1.04 8.71 -3.58
N ASN A 103 -0.24 8.46 -3.84
CA ASN A 103 -1.16 7.90 -2.87
C ASN A 103 -1.26 6.38 -3.06
N LEU A 104 -0.37 5.66 -2.40
CA LEU A 104 -0.32 4.21 -2.40
C LEU A 104 -1.64 3.59 -1.88
N SER A 105 -2.02 2.45 -2.45
CA SER A 105 -2.99 1.57 -1.80
C SER A 105 -2.43 1.01 -0.48
N THR A 106 -3.30 0.57 0.43
CA THR A 106 -2.88 0.07 1.75
C THR A 106 -1.87 -1.08 1.64
N ILE A 107 -2.03 -2.00 0.69
CA ILE A 107 -1.09 -3.10 0.49
C ILE A 107 0.24 -2.65 -0.13
N GLU A 108 0.24 -1.68 -1.05
CA GLU A 108 1.48 -1.08 -1.57
C GLU A 108 2.24 -0.37 -0.44
N ALA A 109 1.53 0.40 0.40
CA ALA A 109 2.11 1.06 1.55
C ALA A 109 2.76 0.04 2.51
N MET A 110 2.07 -1.06 2.83
CA MET A 110 2.64 -2.13 3.66
C MET A 110 3.87 -2.77 3.00
N TYR A 111 3.79 -3.12 1.71
CA TYR A 111 4.90 -3.73 0.99
C TYR A 111 6.15 -2.84 0.99
N PHE A 112 5.99 -1.57 0.59
CA PHE A 112 7.10 -0.63 0.52
C PHE A 112 7.65 -0.28 1.90
N PHE A 113 6.81 -0.25 2.94
CA PHE A 113 7.27 -0.12 4.32
C PHE A 113 8.22 -1.26 4.69
N MET A 114 7.81 -2.52 4.46
CA MET A 114 8.63 -3.69 4.81
C MET A 114 9.94 -3.71 4.03
N ARG A 115 9.88 -3.38 2.73
CA ARG A 115 11.06 -3.27 1.86
C ARG A 115 12.04 -2.21 2.36
N ASP A 116 11.56 -1.00 2.64
CA ASP A 116 12.41 0.12 3.05
C ASP A 116 12.96 -0.09 4.46
N TYR A 117 12.15 -0.67 5.37
CA TYR A 117 12.60 -1.08 6.70
C TYR A 117 13.76 -2.09 6.61
N ASP A 118 13.59 -3.17 5.84
CA ASP A 118 14.61 -4.20 5.68
C ASP A 118 15.88 -3.67 5.01
N LYS A 119 15.74 -2.75 4.06
CA LYS A 119 16.89 -2.06 3.44
C LYS A 119 17.68 -1.26 4.47
N VAL A 120 17.01 -0.52 5.35
CA VAL A 120 17.69 0.24 6.42
C VAL A 120 18.33 -0.69 7.45
N MET A 121 17.66 -1.78 7.82
CA MET A 121 18.17 -2.72 8.83
C MET A 121 19.36 -3.55 8.34
N SER A 122 19.22 -4.12 7.14
CA SER A 122 20.20 -5.05 6.58
C SER A 122 21.35 -4.35 5.86
N GLU A 123 21.18 -3.09 5.47
CA GLU A 123 22.10 -2.34 4.60
C GLU A 123 22.41 -3.07 3.27
N LYS A 124 21.50 -3.95 2.85
CA LYS A 124 21.59 -4.74 1.61
C LYS A 124 20.54 -4.30 0.61
N ASP A 125 20.79 -4.67 -0.64
CA ASP A 125 19.77 -4.59 -1.68
C ASP A 125 18.61 -5.53 -1.39
N TYR A 126 17.40 -5.09 -1.74
CA TYR A 126 16.18 -5.85 -1.53
C TYR A 126 16.16 -7.12 -2.41
N ASP A 127 15.84 -8.25 -1.79
CA ASP A 127 15.93 -9.59 -2.38
C ASP A 127 14.57 -10.19 -2.79
N GLY A 128 13.48 -9.42 -2.65
CA GLY A 128 12.13 -9.90 -2.97
C GLY A 128 11.40 -10.62 -1.82
N LYS A 129 11.95 -10.68 -0.61
CA LYS A 129 11.37 -11.46 0.51
C LYS A 129 9.92 -11.09 0.88
N TYR A 130 9.45 -9.89 0.52
CA TYR A 130 8.09 -9.42 0.80
C TYR A 130 7.16 -9.44 -0.43
N ASP A 131 7.62 -9.90 -1.59
CA ASP A 131 6.87 -9.84 -2.86
C ASP A 131 5.53 -10.58 -2.79
N ASN A 132 5.44 -11.63 -1.96
CA ASN A 132 4.22 -12.37 -1.74
C ASN A 132 3.07 -11.49 -1.20
N LEU A 133 3.36 -10.40 -0.48
CA LEU A 133 2.33 -9.42 -0.06
C LEU A 133 1.55 -8.86 -1.25
N LEU A 134 2.19 -8.76 -2.41
CA LEU A 134 1.61 -8.21 -3.63
C LEU A 134 0.98 -9.28 -4.54
N TYR A 135 0.94 -10.56 -4.16
CA TYR A 135 0.43 -11.63 -5.04
C TYR A 135 -0.99 -11.33 -5.57
N PHE A 136 -1.95 -11.11 -4.67
CA PHE A 136 -3.34 -10.79 -5.07
C PHE A 136 -3.46 -9.43 -5.76
N TYR A 137 -2.57 -8.50 -5.43
CA TYR A 137 -2.50 -7.20 -6.07
C TYR A 137 -2.08 -7.34 -7.54
N ALA A 138 -0.99 -8.07 -7.81
CA ALA A 138 -0.49 -8.37 -9.15
C ALA A 138 -1.50 -9.19 -9.98
N TYR A 139 -2.14 -10.18 -9.36
CA TYR A 139 -3.22 -10.94 -10.00
C TYR A 139 -4.39 -10.04 -10.42
N THR A 140 -4.87 -9.20 -9.50
CA THR A 140 -5.96 -8.26 -9.79
C THR A 140 -5.56 -7.25 -10.87
N TYR A 141 -4.33 -6.76 -10.82
CA TYR A 141 -3.77 -5.89 -11.86
C TYR A 141 -3.82 -6.58 -13.23
N ALA A 142 -3.34 -7.82 -13.35
CA ALA A 142 -3.35 -8.58 -14.61
C ALA A 142 -4.77 -8.82 -15.13
N LEU A 143 -5.72 -9.17 -14.26
CA LEU A 143 -7.13 -9.31 -14.63
C LEU A 143 -7.69 -8.02 -15.22
N ILE A 144 -7.41 -6.88 -14.58
CA ILE A 144 -7.90 -5.57 -15.04
C ILE A 144 -7.28 -5.21 -16.39
N GLN A 145 -5.97 -5.43 -16.57
CA GLN A 145 -5.30 -5.24 -17.86
C GLN A 145 -6.01 -6.05 -18.97
N ASN A 146 -6.30 -7.31 -18.70
CA ASN A 146 -6.99 -8.19 -19.65
C ASN A 146 -8.41 -7.71 -19.98
N GLU A 147 -9.19 -7.28 -18.98
CA GLU A 147 -10.54 -6.75 -19.19
C GLU A 147 -10.54 -5.50 -20.08
N TYR A 148 -9.59 -4.58 -19.87
CA TYR A 148 -9.44 -3.39 -20.73
C TYR A 148 -8.98 -3.76 -22.15
N LYS A 149 -7.98 -4.64 -22.28
CA LYS A 149 -7.48 -5.11 -23.58
C LYS A 149 -8.58 -5.81 -24.40
N LYS A 150 -9.49 -6.53 -23.76
CA LYS A 150 -10.65 -7.20 -24.40
C LYS A 150 -11.83 -6.26 -24.65
N GLY A 151 -11.75 -5.00 -24.24
CA GLY A 151 -12.84 -4.04 -24.41
C GLY A 151 -14.10 -4.37 -23.59
N LEU A 152 -13.97 -5.15 -22.52
CA LEU A 152 -15.10 -5.56 -21.65
C LEU A 152 -15.58 -4.44 -20.72
N LYS A 153 -14.93 -3.27 -20.77
CA LYS A 153 -15.19 -2.08 -19.91
C LYS A 153 -15.59 -0.84 -20.72
N LYS A 154 -15.99 -1.00 -21.99
CA LYS A 154 -16.33 0.13 -22.90
C LYS A 154 -17.37 1.09 -22.29
N ASP A 155 -18.25 0.59 -21.43
CA ASP A 155 -19.36 1.37 -20.85
C ASP A 155 -19.00 2.03 -19.51
N LYS A 156 -17.76 1.86 -19.01
CA LYS A 156 -17.30 2.39 -17.72
C LYS A 156 -16.03 3.20 -17.90
N GLU A 157 -16.18 4.50 -18.09
CA GLU A 157 -15.07 5.45 -18.05
C GLU A 157 -14.60 5.63 -16.60
N PHE A 158 -13.50 4.98 -16.24
CA PHE A 158 -12.75 5.32 -15.03
C PHE A 158 -11.58 6.20 -15.43
N LYS A 159 -11.31 7.26 -14.65
CA LYS A 159 -10.03 7.97 -14.77
C LYS A 159 -8.91 7.04 -14.31
N THR A 160 -8.07 6.61 -15.25
CA THR A 160 -6.90 5.77 -14.98
C THR A 160 -5.62 6.59 -15.08
N ILE A 161 -4.52 6.05 -14.54
CA ILE A 161 -3.17 6.56 -14.77
C ILE A 161 -2.90 6.61 -16.29
N LYS A 162 -2.23 7.65 -16.78
CA LYS A 162 -1.85 7.75 -18.19
C LYS A 162 -0.95 6.56 -18.55
N GLY A 163 -1.29 5.84 -19.62
CA GLY A 163 -0.56 4.62 -20.00
C GLY A 163 -0.72 3.46 -19.03
N TYR A 164 -1.80 3.47 -18.22
CA TYR A 164 -2.12 2.37 -17.30
C TYR A 164 -2.38 1.06 -18.03
N VAL A 165 -3.24 1.08 -19.06
CA VAL A 165 -3.47 -0.08 -19.92
C VAL A 165 -2.25 -0.23 -20.82
N LYS A 166 -1.51 -1.31 -20.63
CA LYS A 166 -0.32 -1.60 -21.44
C LYS A 166 -0.73 -2.09 -22.83
N GLU A 167 0.02 -1.68 -23.84
CA GLU A 167 -0.14 -2.21 -25.20
C GLU A 167 0.06 -3.73 -25.21
N LYS A 168 -0.44 -4.42 -26.23
CA LYS A 168 -0.21 -5.85 -26.38
C LYS A 168 1.30 -6.07 -26.60
N SER A 169 1.91 -6.97 -25.83
CA SER A 169 3.28 -7.42 -26.09
C SER A 169 3.27 -8.37 -27.30
N GLU A 170 4.43 -8.59 -27.93
CA GLU A 170 4.57 -9.57 -29.01
C GLU A 170 4.25 -11.02 -28.55
N GLU A 171 4.34 -11.30 -27.25
CA GLU A 171 3.98 -12.57 -26.63
C GLU A 171 2.46 -12.79 -26.57
N ASP A 172 1.67 -11.73 -26.32
CA ASP A 172 0.19 -11.77 -26.32
C ASP A 172 -0.40 -12.19 -27.69
N ASN A 173 0.39 -12.07 -28.78
CA ASN A 173 -0.04 -12.46 -30.13
C ASN A 173 0.18 -13.96 -30.42
N LYS A 174 0.97 -14.68 -29.62
CA LYS A 174 1.25 -16.11 -29.84
C LYS A 174 0.17 -17.03 -29.25
N GLU A 175 -0.52 -16.61 -28.20
CA GLU A 175 -1.58 -17.42 -27.55
C GLU A 175 -2.94 -17.37 -28.27
N GLY A 176 -3.10 -16.55 -29.31
CA GLY A 176 -4.33 -16.43 -30.09
C GLY A 176 -4.40 -17.30 -31.35
N SER A 177 -3.40 -18.15 -31.60
CA SER A 177 -3.28 -18.96 -32.84
C SER A 177 -3.28 -20.47 -32.61
N GLY A 178 -3.71 -20.95 -31.44
CA GLY A 178 -3.82 -22.37 -31.09
C GLY A 178 -5.25 -22.85 -31.05
#